data_AF-A0A412QGJ4-F1
#
_entry.id   AF-A0A412QGJ4-F1
#
_cell.length_a   1.000
_cell.length_b   1.000
_cell.length_c   1.000
_cell.angle_alpha   90.00
_cell.angle_beta   90.00
_cell.angle_gamma   90.00
#
_symmetry.space_group_name_H-M   'P 1'
#
loop_
_entity.id
_entity.type
_entity.pdbx_description
1 polymer ?
#
loop_
_entity_poly.entity_id
_entity_poly.type
_entity_poly.pdbx_seq_one_letter_code
_entity_poly.pdbx_strand_id
1 'polypeptide(L)'
;MDFVHSNTQASNQYAVWIENMDGDVVKTLFVTNFTSNGGYTMREDSIPTWVSHAKPSEMTKTQIDAITGATPSNGTYSYIWDGTDNNGNEVANGTYTFHIEGTLYWSSIVHYQGNVDMGASENSLLDVEAVYTEETNQNKNMLSNVTAEYIIEE
;
A
#
# COMPACT_ATOMS: atom_id res chain seq x y z
N MET A 1 -7.06 8.89 -2.42
CA MET A 1 -6.87 8.75 -0.97
C MET A 1 -6.35 10.05 -0.40
N ASP A 2 -6.91 10.50 0.72
CA ASP A 2 -6.38 11.67 1.45
C ASP A 2 -5.40 11.24 2.53
N PHE A 3 -4.31 11.97 2.65
CA PHE A 3 -3.28 11.82 3.67
C PHE A 3 -3.22 13.05 4.58
N VAL A 4 -3.20 12.82 5.89
CA VAL A 4 -3.01 13.85 6.91
C VAL A 4 -1.85 13.45 7.82
N HIS A 5 -0.82 14.28 7.84
CA HIS A 5 0.34 14.11 8.69
C HIS A 5 -0.03 14.27 10.16
N SER A 6 0.41 13.31 10.98
CA SER A 6 0.35 13.37 12.42
C SER A 6 1.66 13.88 13.02
N ASN A 7 1.56 14.64 14.11
CA ASN A 7 2.72 15.08 14.89
C ASN A 7 3.16 14.07 15.95
N THR A 8 2.54 12.89 16.01
CA THR A 8 2.88 11.87 17.00
C THR A 8 4.09 11.05 16.54
N GLN A 9 4.80 10.47 17.49
CA GLN A 9 5.81 9.47 17.15
C GLN A 9 5.13 8.28 16.48
N ALA A 10 5.93 7.51 15.74
CA ALA A 10 5.55 6.19 15.31
C ALA A 10 4.45 6.11 14.22
N SER A 11 4.08 7.25 13.63
CA SER A 11 3.01 7.39 12.63
C SER A 11 3.52 7.77 11.24
N ASN A 12 2.61 8.03 10.31
CA ASN A 12 2.85 8.58 8.97
C ASN A 12 3.55 7.63 7.99
N GLN A 13 3.66 6.36 8.34
CA GLN A 13 4.20 5.34 7.44
C GLN A 13 3.04 4.65 6.76
N TYR A 14 3.10 4.52 5.44
CA TYR A 14 2.19 3.64 4.71
C TYR A 14 2.86 3.00 3.49
N ALA A 15 2.23 1.94 3.00
CA ALA A 15 2.58 1.25 1.76
C ALA A 15 1.32 0.98 0.92
N VAL A 16 1.53 0.83 -0.38
CA VAL A 16 0.53 0.49 -1.38
C VAL A 16 1.10 -0.61 -2.27
N TRP A 17 0.44 -1.76 -2.36
CA TRP A 17 0.91 -2.89 -3.15
C TRP A 17 -0.23 -3.74 -3.71
N ILE A 18 0.14 -4.65 -4.62
CA ILE A 18 -0.75 -5.59 -5.29
C ILE A 18 -0.28 -7.01 -4.97
N GLU A 19 -1.23 -7.87 -4.61
CA GLU A 19 -1.02 -9.31 -4.44
C GLU A 19 -1.81 -10.11 -5.46
N ASN A 20 -1.30 -11.29 -5.80
CA ASN A 20 -2.11 -12.31 -6.45
C ASN A 20 -3.02 -13.01 -5.41
N MET A 21 -3.92 -13.87 -5.87
CA MET A 21 -4.83 -14.61 -4.96
C MET A 21 -4.12 -15.64 -4.06
N ASP A 22 -2.83 -15.93 -4.29
CA ASP A 22 -2.02 -16.79 -3.42
C ASP A 22 -1.36 -16.00 -2.27
N GLY A 23 -1.49 -14.66 -2.26
CA GLY A 23 -0.90 -13.76 -1.27
C GLY A 23 0.55 -13.35 -1.58
N ASP A 24 1.04 -13.65 -2.78
CA ASP A 24 2.37 -13.19 -3.21
C ASP A 24 2.30 -11.76 -3.74
N VAL A 25 3.25 -10.92 -3.31
CA VAL A 25 3.38 -9.54 -3.79
C VAL A 25 3.79 -9.53 -5.27
N VAL A 26 2.86 -9.08 -6.11
CA VAL A 26 3.05 -8.90 -7.56
C VAL A 26 3.80 -7.60 -7.84
N LYS A 27 3.37 -6.51 -7.21
CA LYS A 27 3.98 -5.18 -7.37
C LYS A 27 3.80 -4.31 -6.14
N THR A 28 4.85 -3.64 -5.70
CA THR A 28 4.72 -2.54 -4.73
C THR A 28 4.67 -1.21 -5.50
N LEU A 29 3.60 -0.45 -5.33
CA LEU A 29 3.41 0.85 -5.99
C LEU A 29 4.08 1.98 -5.20
N PHE A 30 4.07 1.87 -3.87
CA PHE A 30 4.67 2.87 -3.01
C PHE A 30 4.94 2.32 -1.62
N VAL A 31 6.04 2.76 -1.00
CA VAL A 31 6.28 2.62 0.42
C VAL A 31 7.03 3.84 0.95
N THR A 32 6.65 4.29 2.14
CA THR A 32 7.35 5.39 2.82
C THR A 32 8.82 5.06 3.14
N ASN A 33 9.69 6.04 2.93
CA ASN A 33 11.15 5.90 2.95
C ASN A 33 11.75 5.37 4.25
N PHE A 34 11.14 5.71 5.38
CA PHE A 34 11.60 5.23 6.68
C PHE A 34 11.49 3.71 6.76
N THR A 35 10.33 3.14 6.39
CA THR A 35 10.14 1.69 6.42
C THR A 35 11.04 1.00 5.39
N SER A 36 11.01 1.45 4.14
CA SER A 36 11.74 0.78 3.04
C SER A 36 13.25 0.71 3.23
N ASN A 37 13.86 1.68 3.92
CA ASN A 37 15.31 1.68 4.23
C ASN A 37 15.65 1.05 5.59
N GLY A 38 14.83 0.11 6.07
CA GLY A 38 15.14 -0.69 7.24
C GLY A 38 14.58 -0.15 8.55
N GLY A 39 13.71 0.86 8.53
CA GLY A 39 13.02 1.35 9.74
C GLY A 39 12.25 0.24 10.47
N TYR A 40 11.78 -0.78 9.75
CA TYR A 40 11.15 -1.97 10.32
C TYR A 40 12.07 -2.79 11.25
N THR A 41 13.40 -2.73 11.07
CA THR A 41 14.35 -3.40 11.98
C THR A 41 14.49 -2.70 13.32
N MET A 42 14.19 -1.40 13.36
CA MET A 42 14.18 -0.60 14.58
C MET A 42 12.80 -0.55 15.23
N ARG A 43 11.75 -0.68 14.41
CA ARG A 43 10.34 -0.61 14.79
C ARG A 43 9.55 -1.62 13.97
N GLU A 44 9.38 -2.81 14.52
CA GLU A 44 8.69 -3.93 13.87
C GLU A 44 7.24 -3.56 13.49
N ASP A 45 6.61 -2.63 14.21
CA ASP A 45 5.26 -2.11 13.91
C ASP A 45 5.17 -1.18 12.67
N SER A 46 6.28 -0.93 11.99
CA SER A 46 6.31 -0.03 10.82
C SER A 46 5.86 -0.76 9.56
N ILE A 47 4.55 -0.68 9.26
CA ILE A 47 3.89 -1.32 8.11
C ILE A 47 4.20 -2.84 8.08
N PRO A 48 3.85 -3.58 9.16
CA PRO A 48 4.32 -4.95 9.36
C PRO A 48 3.79 -5.95 8.33
N THR A 49 2.58 -5.73 7.79
CA THR A 49 1.97 -6.65 6.82
C THR A 49 2.76 -6.62 5.51
N TRP A 50 3.00 -5.41 4.96
CA TRP A 50 3.82 -5.27 3.76
C TRP A 50 5.25 -5.80 3.97
N VAL A 51 5.88 -5.53 5.12
CA VAL A 51 7.26 -6.02 5.39
C VAL A 51 7.31 -7.55 5.36
N SER A 52 6.32 -8.21 5.96
CA SER A 52 6.21 -9.68 5.97
C SER A 52 6.04 -10.25 4.56
N HIS A 53 5.21 -9.63 3.73
CA HIS A 53 4.85 -10.15 2.41
C HIS A 53 5.87 -9.79 1.34
N ALA A 54 6.30 -8.52 1.29
CA ALA A 54 7.23 -8.01 0.28
C ALA A 54 8.70 -8.34 0.58
N LYS A 55 9.04 -8.65 1.84
CA LYS A 55 10.40 -9.00 2.28
C LYS A 55 11.47 -8.01 1.78
N PRO A 56 11.36 -6.72 2.13
CA PRO A 56 12.28 -5.69 1.65
C PRO A 56 13.76 -5.93 2.00
N SER A 57 14.05 -6.78 3.00
CA SER A 57 15.42 -7.22 3.33
C SER A 57 16.06 -8.09 2.24
N GLU A 58 15.26 -8.70 1.37
CA GLU A 58 15.70 -9.53 0.24
C GLU A 58 15.79 -8.73 -1.07
N MET A 59 15.34 -7.47 -1.09
CA MET A 59 15.37 -6.60 -2.25
C MET A 59 16.74 -5.92 -2.45
N THR A 60 17.09 -5.69 -3.71
CA THR A 60 18.25 -4.85 -4.06
C THR A 60 17.96 -3.37 -3.79
N LYS A 61 19.01 -2.56 -3.66
CA LYS A 61 18.87 -1.11 -3.47
C LYS A 61 18.10 -0.44 -4.61
N THR A 62 18.31 -0.88 -5.86
CA THR A 62 17.57 -0.38 -7.03
C THR A 62 16.08 -0.67 -6.95
N GLN A 63 15.69 -1.86 -6.49
CA GLN A 63 14.28 -2.20 -6.29
C GLN A 63 13.64 -1.34 -5.20
N ILE A 64 14.34 -1.15 -4.07
CA ILE A 64 13.88 -0.26 -2.99
C ILE A 64 13.74 1.18 -3.49
N ASP A 65 14.71 1.70 -4.23
CA ASP A 65 14.70 3.07 -4.75
C ASP A 65 13.58 3.32 -5.76
N ALA A 66 13.10 2.28 -6.46
CA ALA A 66 11.99 2.37 -7.41
C ALA A 66 10.61 2.47 -6.75
N ILE A 67 10.45 1.92 -5.55
CA ILE A 67 9.16 1.86 -4.84
C ILE A 67 9.07 2.84 -3.66
N THR A 68 10.21 3.43 -3.26
CA THR A 68 10.30 4.28 -2.08
C THR A 68 10.04 5.75 -2.40
N GLY A 69 9.34 6.43 -1.49
CA GLY A 69 9.22 7.87 -1.53
C GLY A 69 9.21 8.49 -0.14
N ALA A 70 9.52 9.79 -0.08
CA ALA A 70 9.39 10.55 1.16
C ALA A 70 7.97 10.43 1.71
N THR A 71 7.83 10.47 3.04
CA THR A 71 6.50 10.61 3.66
C THR A 71 5.82 11.84 3.05
N PRO A 72 4.63 11.68 2.47
CA PRO A 72 3.99 12.79 1.79
C PRO A 72 3.55 13.90 2.75
N SER A 73 3.35 15.08 2.20
CA SER A 73 2.68 16.20 2.86
C SER A 73 1.17 15.95 2.94
N ASN A 74 0.45 16.78 3.69
CA ASN A 74 -1.02 16.73 3.69
C ASN A 74 -1.56 16.93 2.27
N GLY A 75 -2.50 16.09 1.84
CA GLY A 75 -3.13 16.21 0.53
C GLY A 75 -3.72 14.91 0.00
N THR A 76 -4.16 14.94 -1.25
CA THR A 76 -4.73 13.80 -1.95
C THR A 76 -3.67 13.11 -2.80
N TYR A 77 -3.59 11.79 -2.68
CA TYR A 77 -2.68 10.92 -3.40
C TYR A 77 -3.44 9.86 -4.20
N SER A 78 -2.93 9.60 -5.40
CA SER A 78 -3.43 8.58 -6.32
C SER A 78 -2.27 7.71 -6.78
N TYR A 79 -2.52 6.41 -6.87
CA TYR A 79 -1.57 5.41 -7.31
C TYR A 79 -2.21 4.63 -8.45
N ILE A 80 -1.44 4.37 -9.49
CA ILE A 80 -1.89 3.65 -10.67
C ILE A 80 -1.03 2.40 -10.80
N TRP A 81 -1.69 1.24 -10.84
CA TRP A 81 -1.07 0.02 -11.28
C TRP A 81 -1.26 -0.13 -12.78
N ASP A 82 -0.17 -0.35 -13.50
CA ASP A 82 -0.11 -0.49 -14.95
C ASP A 82 -0.34 -1.94 -15.43
N GLY A 83 -0.76 -2.84 -14.55
CA GLY A 83 -0.96 -4.25 -14.89
C GLY A 83 0.34 -5.04 -15.09
N THR A 84 1.48 -4.55 -14.59
CA THR A 84 2.76 -5.28 -14.65
C THR A 84 3.25 -5.77 -13.29
N ASP A 85 4.13 -6.75 -13.27
CA ASP A 85 4.85 -7.22 -12.08
C ASP A 85 6.06 -6.30 -11.73
N ASN A 86 6.78 -6.61 -10.65
CA ASN A 86 7.99 -5.89 -10.25
C ASN A 86 9.14 -5.94 -11.27
N ASN A 87 9.11 -6.85 -12.24
CA ASN A 87 10.09 -6.95 -13.31
C ASN A 87 9.66 -6.19 -14.58
N GLY A 88 8.46 -5.59 -14.56
CA GLY A 88 7.87 -4.89 -15.70
C GLY A 88 7.21 -5.80 -16.73
N ASN A 89 6.95 -7.06 -16.41
CA ASN A 89 6.19 -7.96 -17.28
C ASN A 89 4.69 -7.79 -17.05
N GLU A 90 3.90 -7.82 -18.11
CA GLU A 90 2.42 -7.85 -17.99
C GLU A 90 1.96 -9.08 -17.19
N VAL A 91 1.01 -8.86 -16.29
CA VAL A 91 0.40 -9.95 -15.53
C VAL A 91 -0.71 -10.61 -16.33
N ALA A 92 -1.00 -11.87 -16.02
CA ALA A 92 -2.11 -12.58 -16.66
C ALA A 92 -3.46 -12.01 -16.21
N ASN A 93 -4.47 -12.11 -17.08
CA ASN A 93 -5.86 -11.85 -16.70
C ASN A 93 -6.26 -12.75 -15.52
N GLY A 94 -6.97 -12.17 -14.56
CA GLY A 94 -7.33 -12.83 -13.31
C GLY A 94 -7.62 -11.83 -12.20
N THR A 95 -8.01 -12.34 -11.04
CA THR A 95 -8.27 -11.52 -9.86
C THR A 95 -6.98 -11.26 -9.10
N TYR A 96 -6.80 -10.02 -8.67
CA TYR A 96 -5.72 -9.56 -7.80
C TYR A 96 -6.32 -8.74 -6.66
N THR A 97 -5.57 -8.56 -5.60
CA THR A 97 -5.97 -7.74 -4.46
C THR A 97 -5.05 -6.55 -4.34
N PHE A 98 -5.60 -5.33 -4.30
CA PHE A 98 -4.83 -4.15 -3.93
C PHE A 98 -4.88 -3.96 -2.43
N HIS A 99 -3.80 -3.42 -1.88
CA HIS A 99 -3.62 -3.20 -0.46
C HIS A 99 -3.07 -1.80 -0.18
N ILE A 100 -3.57 -1.18 0.90
CA ILE A 100 -3.02 0.04 1.47
C ILE A 100 -2.92 -0.16 2.98
N GLU A 101 -1.71 -0.15 3.54
CA GLU A 101 -1.49 -0.27 4.98
C GLU A 101 -0.87 1.01 5.51
N GLY A 102 -1.43 1.57 6.58
CA GLY A 102 -0.90 2.74 7.28
C GLY A 102 -0.68 2.47 8.77
N THR A 103 0.52 2.78 9.27
CA THR A 103 0.82 2.80 10.70
C THR A 103 0.27 4.09 11.33
N LEU A 104 -0.80 3.96 12.11
CA LEU A 104 -1.47 5.06 12.79
C LEU A 104 -0.68 5.50 14.02
N TYR A 105 -0.38 4.56 14.93
CA TYR A 105 0.37 4.83 16.15
C TYR A 105 0.87 3.51 16.79
N TRP A 106 2.18 3.28 16.81
CA TRP A 106 2.78 2.00 17.23
C TRP A 106 2.15 0.82 16.48
N SER A 107 1.67 -0.20 17.19
CA SER A 107 1.00 -1.39 16.62
C SER A 107 -0.36 -1.10 15.99
N SER A 108 -0.91 0.10 16.18
CA SER A 108 -2.17 0.48 15.57
C SER A 108 -1.98 0.74 14.07
N ILE A 109 -2.61 -0.08 13.26
CA ILE A 109 -2.61 0.04 11.81
C ILE A 109 -4.05 0.16 11.28
N VAL A 110 -4.16 0.78 10.11
CA VAL A 110 -5.32 0.64 9.23
C VAL A 110 -4.87 -0.09 7.98
N HIS A 111 -5.67 -1.06 7.54
CA HIS A 111 -5.45 -1.81 6.32
C HIS A 111 -6.69 -1.70 5.43
N TYR A 112 -6.51 -1.15 4.24
CA TYR A 112 -7.52 -1.12 3.19
C TYR A 112 -7.20 -2.17 2.14
N GLN A 113 -8.23 -2.85 1.64
CA GLN A 113 -8.07 -3.82 0.57
C GLN A 113 -9.31 -3.89 -0.32
N GLY A 114 -9.12 -4.40 -1.54
CA GLY A 114 -10.21 -4.71 -2.46
C GLY A 114 -9.70 -5.51 -3.64
N ASN A 115 -10.63 -6.15 -4.35
CA ASN A 115 -10.28 -7.00 -5.49
C ASN A 115 -10.38 -6.21 -6.80
N VAL A 116 -9.49 -6.56 -7.74
CA VAL A 116 -9.48 -6.06 -9.11
C VAL A 116 -9.38 -7.25 -10.06
N ASP A 117 -10.27 -7.29 -11.05
CA ASP A 117 -10.28 -8.32 -12.10
C ASP A 117 -9.55 -7.80 -13.33
N MET A 118 -8.29 -8.20 -13.49
CA MET A 118 -7.47 -7.86 -14.65
C MET A 118 -8.05 -8.50 -15.91
N GLY A 119 -8.26 -7.67 -16.93
CA GLY A 119 -8.92 -8.07 -18.17
C GLY A 119 -10.44 -7.86 -18.17
N ALA A 120 -10.99 -7.17 -17.16
CA ALA A 120 -12.35 -6.67 -17.23
C ALA A 120 -12.54 -5.77 -18.46
N SER A 121 -13.74 -5.84 -19.05
CA SER A 121 -14.09 -5.17 -20.31
C SER A 121 -14.78 -3.82 -20.13
N GLU A 122 -14.99 -3.37 -18.89
CA GLU A 122 -15.57 -2.08 -18.56
C GLU A 122 -14.89 -1.45 -17.34
N ASN A 123 -14.96 -0.12 -17.24
CA ASN A 123 -14.53 0.61 -16.06
C ASN A 123 -15.48 0.32 -14.89
N SER A 124 -14.94 0.24 -13.68
CA SER A 124 -15.74 -0.02 -12.49
C SER A 124 -15.18 0.65 -11.25
N LEU A 125 -16.07 1.00 -10.31
CA LEU A 125 -15.66 1.32 -8.94
C LEU A 125 -15.46 0.00 -8.18
N LEU A 126 -14.37 -0.08 -7.45
CA LEU A 126 -14.03 -1.26 -6.66
C LEU A 126 -14.49 -1.10 -5.22
N ASP A 127 -14.97 -2.20 -4.64
CA ASP A 127 -15.29 -2.25 -3.22
C ASP A 127 -13.99 -2.18 -2.41
N VAL A 128 -13.94 -1.25 -1.44
CA VAL A 128 -12.80 -1.05 -0.55
C VAL A 128 -13.22 -1.37 0.87
N GLU A 129 -12.66 -2.43 1.43
CA GLU A 129 -12.81 -2.78 2.85
C GLU A 129 -11.71 -2.10 3.67
N ALA A 130 -12.04 -1.66 4.89
CA ALA A 130 -11.08 -1.10 5.84
C ALA A 130 -11.11 -1.89 7.16
N VAL A 131 -9.95 -2.41 7.57
CA VAL A 131 -9.76 -3.16 8.82
C VAL A 131 -8.76 -2.42 9.70
N TYR A 132 -9.11 -2.22 10.96
CA TYR A 132 -8.24 -1.62 11.97
C TYR A 132 -7.80 -2.71 12.95
N THR A 133 -6.52 -2.73 13.34
CA THR A 133 -6.03 -3.72 14.33
C THR A 133 -6.52 -3.45 15.74
N GLU A 134 -6.92 -2.21 16.02
CA GLU A 134 -7.45 -1.79 17.31
C GLU A 134 -8.41 -0.60 17.14
N GLU A 135 -9.36 -0.48 18.08
CA GLU A 135 -10.22 0.70 18.17
C GLU A 135 -9.43 1.87 18.77
N THR A 136 -9.02 2.82 17.93
CA THR A 136 -8.34 4.05 18.36
C THR A 136 -8.88 5.28 17.66
N ASN A 137 -8.87 6.41 18.37
CA ASN A 137 -9.11 7.74 17.78
C ASN A 137 -7.80 8.42 17.35
N GLN A 138 -6.65 7.86 17.75
CA GLN A 138 -5.36 8.45 17.46
C GLN A 138 -5.01 8.23 15.99
N ASN A 139 -4.82 9.33 15.26
CA ASN A 139 -4.44 9.33 13.84
C ASN A 139 -5.37 8.52 12.92
N LYS A 140 -6.60 8.18 13.36
CA LYS A 140 -7.54 7.36 12.58
C LYS A 140 -7.81 7.89 11.17
N ASN A 141 -7.73 9.21 11.00
CA ASN A 141 -7.92 9.89 9.72
C ASN A 141 -6.61 10.19 8.98
N MET A 142 -5.48 9.58 9.38
CA MET A 142 -4.19 9.72 8.68
C MET A 142 -4.34 9.31 7.22
N LEU A 143 -5.06 8.22 6.98
CA LEU A 143 -5.56 7.83 5.67
C LEU A 143 -7.08 7.94 5.71
N SER A 144 -7.68 8.59 4.73
CA SER A 144 -9.13 8.72 4.63
C SER A 144 -9.56 8.87 3.17
N ASN A 145 -10.87 8.80 2.91
CA ASN A 145 -11.43 8.92 1.55
C ASN A 145 -10.70 7.99 0.55
N VAL A 146 -10.49 6.75 0.97
CA VAL A 146 -9.86 5.72 0.13
C VAL A 146 -10.93 5.19 -0.82
N THR A 147 -10.66 5.32 -2.11
CA THR A 147 -11.48 4.81 -3.21
C THR A 147 -10.55 4.15 -4.22
N ALA A 148 -11.06 3.17 -4.95
CA ALA A 148 -10.35 2.51 -6.02
C ALA A 148 -11.26 2.32 -7.23
N GLU A 149 -10.69 2.43 -8.42
CA GLU A 149 -11.38 2.27 -9.69
C GLU A 149 -10.51 1.47 -10.65
N TYR A 150 -11.16 0.63 -11.45
CA TYR A 150 -10.56 -0.01 -12.61
C TYR A 150 -10.88 0.83 -13.84
N ILE A 151 -9.84 1.17 -14.60
CA ILE A 151 -9.93 2.02 -15.79
C ILE A 151 -9.29 1.29 -16.96
N ILE A 152 -10.00 1.24 -18.08
CA ILE A 152 -9.53 0.75 -19.37
C ILE A 152 -9.10 1.98 -20.18
N GLU A 153 -7.86 1.94 -20.67
CA GLU A 153 -7.40 2.94 -21.63
C GLU A 153 -8.05 2.67 -23.00
N GLU A 154 -8.67 3.70 -23.59
CA GLU A 154 -9.30 3.67 -24.93
C GLU A 154 -8.29 3.70 -26.08
#